data_AF-A0A1Y2IAK3-F1
#
_entry.id   AF-A0A1Y2IAK3-F1
#
_cell.length_a   1.000
_cell.length_b   1.000
_cell.length_c   1.000
_cell.angle_alpha   90.00
_cell.angle_beta   90.00
_cell.angle_gamma   90.00
#
_symmetry.space_group_name_H-M   'P 1'
#
loop_
_entity.id
_entity.type
_entity.pdbx_description
1 polymer ?
#
loop_
_entity_poly.entity_id
_entity_poly.type
_entity_poly.pdbx_seq_one_letter_code
_entity_poly.pdbx_strand_id
1 'polypeptide(L)'
;MRVKATRQFKPLPQDTNKYIHIRPIPETKYSIRLFPGSISAAEYCLDFVDSASGEPDNSPFEFELWGIPDPDTPWLGIPISMELSSMERSHGIKQEDILPGHEKFLLRDGQTCVLIRPGKPRVRFTVPVRRHPDTVEVAPDVEVVLDFPKVIV
;
A
#
# COMPACT_ATOMS: atom_id res chain seq x y z
N MET A 1 22.84 -14.51 -12.39
CA MET A 1 21.74 -14.18 -13.32
C MET A 1 21.05 -12.94 -12.77
N ARG A 2 21.18 -11.76 -13.40
CA ARG A 2 20.51 -10.53 -12.92
C ARG A 2 19.07 -10.53 -13.43
N VAL A 3 18.10 -10.75 -12.55
CA VAL A 3 16.68 -10.58 -12.87
C VAL A 3 16.42 -9.08 -12.97
N LYS A 4 16.09 -8.60 -14.18
CA LYS A 4 15.60 -7.22 -14.37
C LYS A 4 14.09 -7.23 -14.17
N ALA A 5 13.58 -6.42 -13.24
CA ALA A 5 12.14 -6.23 -13.07
C ALA A 5 11.53 -5.68 -14.38
N THR A 6 10.39 -6.19 -14.86
CA THR A 6 9.67 -5.66 -16.03
C THR A 6 8.49 -4.77 -15.61
N ARG A 7 8.12 -3.77 -16.43
CA ARG A 7 7.05 -2.77 -16.15
C ARG A 7 5.62 -3.36 -16.15
N GLN A 8 5.49 -4.67 -16.32
CA GLN A 8 4.39 -5.34 -17.04
C GLN A 8 3.01 -5.33 -16.34
N PHE A 9 2.89 -4.67 -15.18
CA PHE A 9 1.67 -4.67 -14.35
C PHE A 9 1.30 -3.30 -13.75
N LYS A 10 2.00 -2.22 -14.13
CA LYS A 10 1.64 -0.86 -13.66
C LYS A 10 0.61 -0.22 -14.59
N PRO A 11 -0.39 0.50 -14.07
CA PRO A 11 -1.31 1.27 -14.90
C PRO A 11 -0.58 2.34 -15.72
N LEU A 12 -1.07 2.58 -16.93
CA LEU A 12 -0.70 3.76 -17.72
C LEU A 12 -1.34 5.03 -17.12
N PRO A 13 -0.80 6.23 -17.37
CA PRO A 13 -1.35 7.48 -16.84
C PRO A 13 -2.84 7.69 -17.12
N GLN A 14 -3.32 7.24 -18.29
CA GLN A 14 -4.71 7.35 -18.72
C GLN A 14 -5.63 6.25 -18.15
N ASP A 15 -5.07 5.20 -17.54
CA ASP A 15 -5.85 4.07 -17.07
C ASP A 15 -6.66 4.49 -15.85
N THR A 16 -7.98 4.35 -15.96
CA THR A 16 -8.91 4.63 -14.88
C THR A 16 -9.77 3.39 -14.61
N ASN A 17 -9.90 3.06 -13.33
CA ASN A 17 -10.60 1.89 -12.82
C ASN A 17 -10.94 2.17 -11.36
N LYS A 18 -12.06 1.64 -10.85
CA LYS A 18 -12.49 1.79 -9.45
C LYS A 18 -11.47 1.31 -8.40
N TYR A 19 -10.48 0.52 -8.79
CA TYR A 19 -9.38 0.02 -7.94
C TYR A 19 -8.06 0.76 -8.16
N ILE A 20 -8.02 1.80 -8.98
CA ILE A 20 -6.85 2.67 -9.11
C ILE A 20 -7.14 3.96 -8.33
N HIS A 21 -6.29 4.28 -7.36
CA HIS A 21 -6.48 5.44 -6.50
C HIS A 21 -5.21 6.29 -6.50
N ILE A 22 -5.35 7.56 -6.84
CA ILE A 22 -4.23 8.51 -6.87
C ILE A 22 -4.51 9.61 -5.87
N ARG A 23 -3.54 9.92 -5.00
CA ARG A 23 -3.62 11.01 -4.03
C ARG A 23 -2.33 11.83 -4.00
N PRO A 24 -2.42 13.17 -4.07
CA PRO A 24 -1.24 14.03 -4.05
C PRO A 24 -0.55 13.96 -2.69
N ILE A 25 0.78 13.97 -2.70
CA ILE A 25 1.59 14.09 -1.50
C ILE A 25 1.78 15.60 -1.24
N PRO A 26 1.33 16.13 -0.08
CA PRO A 26 1.40 17.56 0.22
C PRO A 26 2.80 18.13 0.05
N GLU A 27 2.93 19.34 -0.50
CA GLU A 27 4.21 20.03 -0.68
C GLU A 27 5.22 19.29 -1.58
N THR A 28 4.76 18.48 -2.52
CA THR A 28 5.60 17.84 -3.54
C THR A 28 4.89 17.89 -4.90
N LYS A 29 5.64 17.60 -5.98
CA LYS A 29 5.05 17.35 -7.30
C LYS A 29 4.56 15.90 -7.47
N TYR A 30 4.66 15.06 -6.45
CA TYR A 30 4.41 13.62 -6.54
C TYR A 30 3.07 13.23 -5.93
N SER A 31 2.51 12.13 -6.42
CA SER A 31 1.33 11.48 -5.89
C SER A 31 1.64 10.04 -5.52
N ILE A 32 0.93 9.52 -4.53
CA ILE A 32 0.84 8.08 -4.29
C ILE A 32 -0.21 7.53 -5.25
N ARG A 33 0.12 6.43 -5.92
CA ARG A 33 -0.84 5.66 -6.71
C ARG A 33 -0.93 4.23 -6.15
N LEU A 34 -2.15 3.86 -5.77
CA LEU A 34 -2.53 2.50 -5.45
C LEU A 34 -3.19 1.86 -6.67
N PHE A 35 -2.84 0.61 -6.95
CA PHE A 35 -3.42 -0.17 -8.04
C PHE A 35 -3.45 -1.66 -7.69
N PRO A 36 -4.26 -2.49 -8.37
CA PRO A 36 -4.40 -3.89 -8.02
C PRO A 36 -3.06 -4.65 -8.07
N GLY A 37 -2.73 -5.33 -6.96
CA GLY A 37 -1.75 -6.42 -6.94
C GLY A 37 -2.47 -7.76 -7.15
N SER A 38 -2.23 -8.73 -6.26
CA SER A 38 -3.00 -9.96 -6.23
C SER A 38 -4.38 -9.75 -5.59
N ILE A 39 -5.46 -10.01 -6.34
CA ILE A 39 -6.82 -9.94 -5.80
C ILE A 39 -7.05 -11.03 -4.76
N SER A 40 -6.58 -12.26 -5.01
CA SER A 40 -6.79 -13.40 -4.09
C SER A 40 -6.01 -13.29 -2.79
N ALA A 41 -4.93 -12.50 -2.77
CA ALA A 41 -4.16 -12.23 -1.55
C ALA A 41 -4.55 -10.91 -0.87
N ALA A 42 -5.61 -10.24 -1.34
CA ALA A 42 -6.03 -8.91 -0.87
C ALA A 42 -4.89 -7.88 -0.92
N GLU A 43 -4.13 -7.88 -2.01
CA GLU A 43 -2.98 -7.01 -2.21
C GLU A 43 -3.27 -5.83 -3.14
N TYR A 44 -2.71 -4.69 -2.78
CA TYR A 44 -2.49 -3.52 -3.63
C TYR A 44 -1.00 -3.32 -3.85
N CYS A 45 -0.64 -2.85 -5.04
CA CYS A 45 0.65 -2.24 -5.25
C CYS A 45 0.57 -0.74 -5.01
N LEU A 46 1.62 -0.17 -4.44
CA LEU A 46 1.85 1.27 -4.33
C LEU A 46 3.05 1.66 -5.17
N ASP A 47 2.94 2.74 -5.94
CA ASP A 47 4.08 3.46 -6.48
C ASP A 47 3.93 4.99 -6.34
N PHE A 48 5.03 5.70 -6.60
CA PHE A 48 5.04 7.16 -6.70
C PHE A 48 4.94 7.55 -8.17
N VAL A 49 4.13 8.57 -8.46
CA VAL A 49 3.99 9.12 -9.80
C VAL A 49 4.18 10.63 -9.78
N ASP A 50 4.73 11.20 -10.86
CA ASP A 50 4.67 12.64 -11.09
C ASP A 50 3.21 13.07 -11.29
N SER A 51 2.75 14.08 -10.55
CA SER A 51 1.32 14.42 -10.50
C SER A 51 0.81 15.07 -11.78
N ALA A 52 1.69 15.64 -12.61
CA ALA A 52 1.30 16.28 -13.85
C ALA A 52 1.22 15.29 -15.01
N SER A 53 2.21 14.39 -15.10
CA SER A 53 2.33 13.42 -16.19
C SER A 53 1.71 12.06 -15.89
N GLY A 54 1.58 11.69 -14.61
CA GLY A 54 1.18 10.36 -14.17
C GLY A 54 2.25 9.28 -14.36
N GLU A 55 3.47 9.65 -14.79
CA GLU A 55 4.56 8.70 -15.00
C GLU A 55 5.15 8.23 -13.66
N PRO A 56 5.43 6.93 -13.50
CA PRO A 56 5.99 6.39 -12.28
C PRO A 56 7.45 6.78 -12.09
N ASP A 57 7.83 7.09 -10.86
CA ASP A 57 9.18 7.47 -10.46
C ASP A 57 9.64 6.60 -9.28
N ASN A 58 10.92 6.20 -9.28
CA ASN A 58 11.47 5.35 -8.22
C ASN A 58 11.99 6.22 -7.09
N SER A 59 11.52 5.98 -5.87
CA SER A 59 11.91 6.68 -4.64
C SER A 59 12.34 8.14 -4.87
N PRO A 60 11.44 9.00 -5.37
CA PRO A 60 11.81 10.28 -5.98
C PRO A 60 12.34 11.34 -5.00
N PHE A 61 12.32 11.04 -3.71
CA PHE A 61 12.81 11.88 -2.62
C PHE A 61 13.23 10.96 -1.47
N GLU A 62 13.89 11.53 -0.45
CA GLU A 62 14.16 10.79 0.79
C GLU A 62 12.85 10.62 1.57
N PHE A 63 12.51 9.38 1.91
CA PHE A 63 11.37 9.05 2.75
C PHE A 63 11.57 7.72 3.47
N GLU A 64 10.72 7.51 4.46
CA GLU A 64 10.45 6.20 5.03
C GLU A 64 8.96 5.91 4.87
N LEU A 65 8.62 4.66 4.51
CA LEU A 65 7.25 4.22 4.43
C LEU A 65 7.02 3.15 5.49
N TRP A 66 6.10 3.39 6.41
CA TRP A 66 5.84 2.49 7.54
C TRP A 66 4.45 1.91 7.47
N GLY A 67 4.31 0.60 7.69
CA GLY A 67 3.05 -0.03 8.07
C GLY A 67 2.86 0.13 9.58
N ILE A 68 1.70 0.61 10.01
CA ILE A 68 1.39 0.79 11.44
C ILE A 68 0.14 0.01 11.83
N PRO A 69 0.03 -0.46 13.08
CA PRO A 69 -1.19 -1.09 13.58
C PRO A 69 -2.37 -0.12 13.48
N ASP A 70 -3.53 -0.66 13.15
CA ASP A 70 -4.80 0.07 13.20
C ASP A 70 -5.78 -0.75 14.08
N PRO A 71 -6.30 -0.18 15.19
CA PRO A 71 -7.26 -0.86 16.05
C PRO A 71 -8.54 -1.28 15.31
N ASP A 72 -8.89 -0.61 14.21
CA ASP A 72 -10.07 -0.93 13.41
C ASP A 72 -9.81 -2.04 12.38
N THR A 73 -8.54 -2.41 12.12
CA THR A 73 -8.16 -3.54 11.25
C THR A 73 -7.09 -4.45 11.87
N PRO A 74 -7.33 -5.04 13.06
CA PRO A 74 -6.32 -5.79 13.81
C PRO A 74 -5.95 -7.12 13.13
N TRP A 75 -6.79 -7.64 12.24
CA TRP A 75 -6.57 -8.89 11.51
C TRP A 75 -5.45 -8.84 10.47
N LEU A 76 -4.93 -7.65 10.14
CA LEU A 76 -3.88 -7.49 9.13
C LEU A 76 -2.49 -7.95 9.58
N GLY A 77 -2.35 -8.40 10.84
CA GLY A 77 -1.13 -9.07 11.30
C GLY A 77 0.10 -8.17 11.30
N ILE A 78 -0.09 -6.84 11.39
CA ILE A 78 0.96 -5.87 11.70
C ILE A 78 0.84 -5.57 13.21
N PRO A 79 1.36 -6.44 14.11
CA PRO A 79 1.23 -6.24 15.55
C PRO A 79 2.08 -5.07 16.04
N ILE A 80 3.12 -4.72 15.29
CA ILE A 80 4.07 -3.65 15.59
C ILE A 80 4.34 -2.85 14.31
N SER A 81 4.69 -1.57 14.47
CA SER A 81 5.04 -0.73 13.33
C SER A 81 6.32 -1.26 12.66
N MET A 82 6.32 -1.33 11.33
CA MET A 82 7.47 -1.79 10.56
C MET A 82 7.71 -0.92 9.33
N GLU A 83 8.97 -0.65 9.02
CA GLU A 83 9.35 -0.01 7.76
C GLU A 83 9.12 -0.98 6.60
N LEU A 84 8.54 -0.48 5.51
CA LEU A 84 8.23 -1.24 4.31
C LEU A 84 9.32 -1.04 3.27
N SER A 85 9.87 -2.13 2.76
CA SER A 85 10.74 -2.13 1.59
C SER A 85 9.95 -2.31 0.30
N SER A 86 10.47 -1.76 -0.80
CA SER A 86 9.94 -2.07 -2.13
C SER A 86 10.10 -3.56 -2.43
N MET A 87 9.21 -4.10 -3.25
CA MET A 87 9.20 -5.51 -3.62
C MET A 87 10.53 -5.93 -4.27
N GLU A 88 11.13 -5.04 -5.05
CA GLU A 88 12.44 -5.23 -5.66
C GLU A 88 13.54 -5.40 -4.60
N ARG A 89 13.55 -4.51 -3.58
CA ARG A 89 14.50 -4.58 -2.47
C ARG A 89 14.30 -5.83 -1.62
N SER A 90 13.05 -6.23 -1.38
CA SER A 90 12.71 -7.47 -0.68
C SER A 90 13.22 -8.72 -1.41
N HIS A 91 13.41 -8.65 -2.73
CA HIS A 91 14.04 -9.69 -3.55
C HIS A 91 15.56 -9.51 -3.73
N GLY A 92 16.19 -8.61 -2.96
CA GLY A 92 17.64 -8.40 -2.98
C GLY A 92 18.15 -7.55 -4.14
N ILE A 93 17.27 -6.86 -4.89
CA ILE A 93 17.68 -5.88 -5.90
C ILE A 93 18.07 -4.59 -5.19
N LYS A 94 19.29 -4.10 -5.46
CA LYS A 94 19.75 -2.82 -4.91
C LYS A 94 19.00 -1.65 -5.52
N GLN A 95 18.85 -0.56 -4.79
CA GLN A 95 18.09 0.61 -5.24
C GLN A 95 18.56 1.10 -6.62
N GLU A 96 19.88 1.19 -6.81
CA GLU A 96 20.51 1.63 -8.06
C GLU A 96 20.30 0.67 -9.25
N ASP A 97 19.96 -0.59 -8.98
CA ASP A 97 19.71 -1.62 -9.98
C ASP A 97 18.23 -1.73 -10.36
N ILE A 98 17.33 -1.01 -9.67
CA ILE A 98 15.90 -0.97 -10.00
C ILE A 98 15.71 -0.11 -11.26
N LEU A 99 15.11 -0.70 -12.31
CA LEU A 99 14.84 0.03 -13.55
C LEU A 99 13.93 1.26 -13.29
N PRO A 100 14.17 2.41 -13.96
CA PRO A 100 13.37 3.61 -13.77
C PRO A 100 11.86 3.36 -13.88
N GLY A 101 11.11 3.83 -12.89
CA GLY A 101 9.64 3.69 -12.82
C GLY A 101 9.14 2.29 -12.47
N HIS A 102 9.99 1.32 -12.14
CA HIS A 102 9.57 -0.06 -11.82
C HIS A 102 9.35 -0.32 -10.34
N GLU A 103 9.90 0.51 -9.45
CA GLU A 103 9.80 0.32 -8.01
C GLU A 103 8.35 0.33 -7.55
N LYS A 104 7.99 -0.62 -6.69
CA LYS A 104 6.66 -0.67 -6.07
C LYS A 104 6.70 -1.34 -4.71
N PHE A 105 5.72 -1.00 -3.89
CA PHE A 105 5.52 -1.57 -2.57
C PHE A 105 4.27 -2.44 -2.58
N LEU A 106 4.29 -3.52 -1.83
CA LEU A 106 3.15 -4.42 -1.69
C LEU A 106 2.44 -4.13 -0.38
N LEU A 107 1.16 -3.76 -0.46
CA LEU A 107 0.31 -3.44 0.66
C LEU A 107 -0.92 -4.35 0.67
N ARG A 108 -1.61 -4.43 1.81
CA ARG A 108 -2.86 -5.18 1.96
C ARG A 108 -4.08 -4.28 2.11
N ASP A 109 -5.24 -4.80 1.73
CA ASP A 109 -6.53 -4.14 1.96
C ASP A 109 -6.66 -3.71 3.43
N GLY A 110 -7.06 -2.46 3.67
CA GLY A 110 -7.20 -1.91 5.01
C GLY A 110 -5.89 -1.56 5.72
N GLN A 111 -4.72 -1.84 5.13
CA GLN A 111 -3.44 -1.55 5.76
C GLN A 111 -3.25 -0.05 5.92
N THR A 112 -3.01 0.38 7.16
CA THR A 112 -2.66 1.77 7.46
C THR A 112 -1.16 1.98 7.34
N CYS A 113 -0.78 3.01 6.60
CA CYS A 113 0.59 3.39 6.35
C CYS A 113 0.87 4.83 6.78
N VAL A 114 2.14 5.12 7.08
CA VAL A 114 2.66 6.45 7.32
C VAL A 114 3.88 6.69 6.45
N LEU A 115 3.79 7.70 5.59
CA LEU A 115 4.92 8.23 4.84
C LEU A 115 5.59 9.35 5.65
N ILE A 116 6.88 9.17 5.96
CA ILE A 116 7.72 10.12 6.67
C ILE A 116 8.68 10.74 5.68
N ARG A 117 8.80 12.07 5.68
CA ARG A 117 9.70 12.83 4.80
C ARG A 117 10.52 13.79 5.66
N PRO A 118 11.84 13.92 5.47
CA PRO A 118 12.68 14.78 6.29
C PRO A 118 12.15 16.22 6.36
N GLY A 119 11.99 16.74 7.58
CA GLY A 119 11.54 18.12 7.82
C GLY A 119 10.10 18.44 7.41
N LYS A 120 9.27 17.43 7.08
CA LYS A 120 7.88 17.61 6.64
C LYS A 120 6.87 16.89 7.55
N PRO A 121 5.59 17.30 7.54
CA PRO A 121 4.55 16.56 8.23
C PRO A 121 4.42 15.11 7.73
N ARG A 122 4.16 14.20 8.67
CA ARG A 122 3.86 12.79 8.40
C ARG A 122 2.54 12.69 7.62
N VAL A 123 2.51 11.82 6.62
CA VAL A 123 1.30 11.58 5.81
C VAL A 123 0.76 10.19 6.14
N ARG A 124 -0.37 10.12 6.82
CA ARG A 124 -1.08 8.86 7.11
C ARG A 124 -2.12 8.59 6.04
N PHE A 125 -2.22 7.34 5.60
CA PHE A 125 -3.27 6.87 4.70
C PHE A 125 -3.61 5.41 4.97
N THR A 126 -4.80 4.99 4.57
CA THR A 126 -5.27 3.61 4.71
C THR A 126 -5.62 3.06 3.34
N VAL A 127 -5.13 1.86 3.03
CA VAL A 127 -5.42 1.18 1.77
C VAL A 127 -6.91 0.81 1.71
N PRO A 128 -7.61 1.05 0.59
CA PRO A 128 -9.01 0.69 0.46
C PRO A 128 -9.27 -0.80 0.71
N VAL A 129 -10.36 -1.11 1.41
CA VAL A 129 -10.84 -2.49 1.59
C VAL A 129 -11.79 -2.85 0.46
N ARG A 130 -11.49 -3.93 -0.28
CA ARG A 130 -12.41 -4.48 -1.27
C ARG A 130 -13.40 -5.40 -0.56
N ARG A 131 -14.69 -5.08 -0.62
CA ARG A 131 -15.74 -5.99 -0.16
C ARG A 131 -15.97 -7.06 -1.22
N HIS A 132 -15.83 -8.33 -0.84
CA HIS A 132 -16.19 -9.45 -1.71
C HIS A 132 -17.68 -9.73 -1.60
N PRO A 133 -18.41 -9.91 -2.73
CA PRO A 133 -19.83 -10.24 -2.71
C PRO A 133 -20.12 -11.57 -2.00
N ASP A 134 -19.12 -12.46 -1.89
CA ASP A 134 -19.22 -13.75 -1.20
C ASP A 134 -18.92 -13.67 0.31
N THR A 135 -18.79 -12.45 0.87
CA THR A 135 -18.68 -12.29 2.32
C THR A 135 -20.04 -12.69 2.90
N VAL A 136 -20.09 -13.89 3.48
CA VAL A 136 -21.33 -14.43 4.07
C VAL A 136 -21.69 -13.54 5.25
N GLU A 137 -22.74 -12.73 5.09
CA GLU A 137 -23.41 -12.12 6.23
C GLU A 137 -24.08 -13.26 7.01
N VAL A 138 -23.41 -13.72 8.08
CA VAL A 138 -23.98 -14.72 8.98
C VAL A 138 -25.13 -14.05 9.71
N ALA A 139 -26.31 -14.68 9.67
CA ALA A 139 -27.47 -14.16 10.39
C ALA A 139 -27.16 -14.10 11.89
N PRO A 140 -27.47 -12.99 12.60
CA PRO A 140 -27.04 -12.77 13.98
C PRO A 140 -27.52 -13.84 14.96
N ASP A 141 -28.59 -14.56 14.61
CA ASP A 141 -29.25 -15.59 15.42
C ASP A 141 -28.53 -16.96 15.40
N VAL A 142 -27.48 -17.12 14.60
CA VAL A 142 -26.68 -18.36 14.51
C VAL A 142 -25.33 -18.24 15.24
N GLU A 143 -24.97 -17.05 15.72
CA GLU A 143 -23.67 -16.79 16.36
C GLU A 143 -23.81 -16.59 17.88
N VAL A 144 -23.08 -17.40 18.66
CA VAL A 144 -22.87 -17.13 20.08
C VAL A 144 -21.69 -16.19 20.22
N VAL A 145 -21.97 -14.92 20.51
CA VAL A 145 -20.94 -13.89 20.70
C VAL A 145 -20.38 -13.98 22.11
N LEU A 146 -19.07 -14.16 22.22
CA LEU A 146 -18.35 -14.06 23.49
C LEU A 146 -17.87 -12.63 23.69
N ASP A 147 -18.19 -12.04 24.86
CA ASP A 147 -17.76 -10.70 25.21
C ASP A 147 -16.41 -10.74 25.95
N PHE A 148 -15.35 -10.32 25.27
CA PHE A 148 -14.03 -10.15 25.85
C PHE A 148 -13.72 -8.64 26.00
N PRO A 149 -12.98 -8.23 27.04
CA PRO A 149 -12.53 -6.84 27.17
C PRO A 149 -11.77 -6.37 25.92
N LYS A 150 -12.24 -5.26 25.32
CA LYS A 150 -11.64 -4.68 24.11
C LYS A 150 -10.28 -4.02 24.35
N VAL A 151 -10.01 -3.61 25.59
CA VAL A 151 -8.78 -2.94 25.99
C VAL A 151 -8.32 -3.56 27.30
N ILE A 152 -7.03 -3.90 27.36
CA ILE A 152 -6.33 -4.27 28.59
C ILE A 152 -5.33 -3.15 28.84
N VAL A 153 -5.51 -2.42 29.95
CA VAL A 153 -4.60 -1.35 30.40
C VAL A 153 -3.72 -1.84 31.53
#